data_AF-A0A0F9EXD2-F1
#
_entry.id   AF-A0A0F9EXD2-F1
#
_cell.length_a   1.000
_cell.length_b   1.000
_cell.length_c   1.000
_cell.angle_alpha   90.00
_cell.angle_beta   90.00
_cell.angle_gamma   90.00
#
_symmetry.space_group_name_H-M   'P 1'
#
loop_
_entity.id
_entity.type
_entity.pdbx_description
1 polymer ?
#
loop_
_entity_poly.entity_id
_entity_poly.type
_entity_poly.pdbx_seq_one_letter_code
_entity_poly.pdbx_strand_id
1 'polypeptide(L)'
;MSKKIISKIAEWKGSVTLHDPLLLPQVLALRKAERVFRELGDDPIFEEMVYVQLPALLGCVEEWNIKGKDQPTVDTFPYTGTKADQNKSAEFFLWLHKEINVLFGAVEEDDPNL
;
A
#
# COMPACT_ATOMS: atom_id res chain seq x y z
N MET A 1 -1.09 -18.85 0.47
CA MET A 1 -0.27 -18.86 -0.77
C MET A 1 0.04 -17.42 -1.11
N SER A 2 1.29 -16.99 -1.10
CA SER A 2 1.64 -15.59 -1.33
C SER A 2 1.38 -15.12 -2.77
N LYS A 3 1.00 -13.85 -2.95
CA LYS A 3 0.74 -13.24 -4.27
C LYS A 3 1.92 -12.38 -4.71
N LYS A 4 2.53 -12.70 -5.85
CA LYS A 4 3.60 -11.88 -6.44
C LYS A 4 3.02 -10.82 -7.37
N ILE A 5 3.34 -9.55 -7.13
CA ILE A 5 2.99 -8.40 -7.98
C ILE A 5 4.24 -7.77 -8.59
N ILE A 6 4.14 -7.26 -9.81
CA ILE A 6 5.28 -6.70 -10.56
C ILE A 6 5.09 -5.20 -10.70
N SER A 7 6.12 -4.44 -10.30
CA SER A 7 6.12 -2.98 -10.44
C SER A 7 6.22 -2.58 -11.90
N LYS A 8 5.37 -1.64 -12.32
CA LYS A 8 5.37 -1.05 -13.67
C LYS A 8 6.16 0.25 -13.75
N ILE A 9 6.71 0.74 -12.64
CA ILE A 9 7.43 2.00 -12.56
C ILE A 9 8.86 1.79 -13.08
N ALA A 10 9.27 2.60 -14.06
CA ALA A 10 10.49 2.37 -14.83
C ALA A 10 11.77 2.43 -13.97
N GLU A 11 11.80 3.27 -12.95
CA GLU A 11 12.91 3.43 -12.01
C GLU A 11 12.92 2.36 -10.92
N TRP A 12 11.74 1.88 -10.53
CA TRP A 12 11.54 0.91 -9.44
C TRP A 12 11.11 -0.44 -10.01
N LYS A 13 11.95 -0.98 -10.90
CA LYS A 13 11.72 -2.30 -11.49
C LYS A 13 11.88 -3.39 -10.45
N GLY A 14 11.01 -4.38 -10.50
CA GLY A 14 11.08 -5.56 -9.66
C GLY A 14 9.70 -6.08 -9.28
N SER A 15 9.64 -6.82 -8.19
CA SER A 15 8.42 -7.42 -7.67
C SER A 15 8.30 -7.27 -6.15
N VAL A 16 7.06 -7.33 -5.70
CA VAL A 16 6.70 -7.42 -4.28
C VAL A 16 5.91 -8.71 -4.08
N THR A 17 6.21 -9.46 -3.03
CA THR A 17 5.43 -10.63 -2.62
C THR A 17 4.52 -10.21 -1.47
N LEU A 18 3.20 -10.34 -1.67
CA LEU A 18 2.18 -10.02 -0.69
C LEU A 18 1.74 -11.27 0.08
N HIS A 19 1.39 -11.08 1.35
CA HIS A 19 0.67 -12.08 2.12
C HIS A 19 -0.70 -12.35 1.48
N ASP A 20 -1.00 -13.61 1.19
CA ASP A 20 -2.30 -14.05 0.70
C ASP A 20 -2.60 -15.47 1.27
N PRO A 21 -3.67 -15.67 2.07
CA PRO A 21 -4.55 -14.62 2.57
C PRO A 21 -3.79 -13.67 3.51
N LEU A 22 -4.32 -12.46 3.66
CA LEU A 22 -3.85 -11.54 4.69
C LEU A 22 -4.10 -12.13 6.09
N LEU A 23 -3.15 -11.95 6.99
CA LEU A 23 -3.26 -12.35 8.39
C LEU A 23 -4.16 -11.39 9.16
N LEU A 24 -4.80 -11.86 10.23
CA LEU A 24 -5.68 -11.03 11.06
C LEU A 24 -5.04 -9.70 11.53
N PRO A 25 -3.77 -9.65 11.99
CA PRO A 25 -3.13 -8.38 12.35
C PRO A 25 -3.01 -7.40 11.17
N GLN A 26 -2.80 -7.90 9.95
CA GLN A 26 -2.70 -7.09 8.74
C GLN A 26 -4.07 -6.51 8.35
N VAL A 27 -5.11 -7.36 8.40
CA VAL A 27 -6.51 -6.94 8.20
C VAL A 27 -6.92 -5.85 9.19
N LEU A 28 -6.58 -6.01 10.48
CA LEU A 28 -6.88 -5.00 11.50
C LEU A 28 -6.13 -3.68 11.25
N ALA A 29 -4.87 -3.75 10.80
CA ALA A 29 -4.08 -2.57 10.47
C ALA A 29 -4.68 -1.79 9.30
N LEU A 30 -5.11 -2.47 8.23
CA LEU A 30 -5.79 -1.86 7.08
C LEU A 30 -7.09 -1.17 7.49
N ARG A 31 -7.97 -1.88 8.20
CA ARG A 31 -9.25 -1.31 8.70
C ARG A 31 -9.05 -0.10 9.62
N LYS A 32 -8.02 -0.13 10.47
CA LYS A 32 -7.68 1.00 11.33
C LYS A 32 -7.20 2.20 10.50
N ALA A 33 -6.34 1.97 9.50
CA ALA A 33 -5.88 3.02 8.62
C ALA A 33 -7.02 3.65 7.81
N GLU A 34 -7.96 2.84 7.30
CA GLU A 34 -9.17 3.34 6.62
C GLU A 34 -10.06 4.19 7.51
N ARG A 35 -10.20 3.84 8.80
CA ARG A 35 -10.96 4.63 9.76
C ARG A 35 -10.32 5.99 9.97
N VAL A 36 -9.01 6.01 10.22
CA VAL A 36 -8.26 7.26 10.40
C VAL A 36 -8.34 8.10 9.13
N PHE A 37 -8.22 7.49 7.95
CA PHE A 37 -8.39 8.19 6.68
C PHE A 37 -9.77 8.84 6.55
N ARG A 38 -10.85 8.14 6.91
CA ARG A 38 -12.22 8.70 6.93
C ARG A 38 -12.37 9.86 7.93
N GLU A 39 -11.62 9.86 9.01
CA GLU A 39 -11.61 10.91 10.02
C GLU A 39 -10.85 12.18 9.57
N LEU A 40 -10.01 12.10 8.52
CA LEU A 40 -9.30 13.28 7.99
C LEU A 40 -10.21 14.27 7.25
N GLY A 41 -11.45 13.89 6.92
CA GLY A 41 -12.43 14.74 6.25
C GLY A 41 -12.43 14.63 4.72
N ASP A 42 -13.06 15.59 4.05
CA ASP A 42 -13.41 15.48 2.62
C ASP A 42 -12.23 15.68 1.65
N ASP A 43 -11.14 16.34 2.07
CA ASP A 43 -9.97 16.62 1.22
C ASP A 43 -8.65 16.50 2.02
N PRO A 44 -8.25 15.28 2.45
CA PRO A 44 -6.93 15.09 3.03
C PRO A 44 -5.84 15.37 1.98
N ILE A 45 -4.78 16.06 2.39
CA ILE A 45 -3.61 16.18 1.52
C ILE A 45 -2.98 14.79 1.30
N PHE A 46 -2.44 14.55 0.12
CA PHE A 46 -1.93 13.24 -0.28
C PHE A 46 -0.89 12.69 0.70
N GLU A 47 -0.06 13.58 1.25
CA GLU A 47 0.94 13.28 2.28
C GLU A 47 0.35 12.64 3.53
N GLU A 48 -0.77 13.17 4.03
CA GLU A 48 -1.45 12.65 5.22
C GLU A 48 -2.05 11.28 4.95
N MET A 49 -2.66 11.09 3.78
CA MET A 49 -3.17 9.80 3.35
C MET A 49 -2.05 8.75 3.29
N VAL A 50 -0.94 9.08 2.62
CA VAL A 50 0.23 8.18 2.53
C VAL A 50 0.75 7.86 3.92
N TYR A 51 0.95 8.86 4.77
CA TYR A 51 1.49 8.65 6.11
C TYR A 51 0.61 7.73 6.98
N VAL A 52 -0.71 7.86 6.89
CA VAL A 52 -1.67 7.04 7.64
C VAL A 52 -1.74 5.60 7.13
N GLN A 53 -1.76 5.40 5.82
CA GLN A 53 -2.01 4.08 5.22
C GLN A 53 -0.73 3.25 5.01
N LEU A 54 0.39 3.91 4.75
CA LEU A 54 1.65 3.26 4.40
C LEU A 54 2.10 2.20 5.42
N PRO A 55 2.07 2.41 6.76
CA PRO A 55 2.47 1.38 7.71
C PRO A 55 1.67 0.08 7.55
N ALA A 56 0.36 0.19 7.30
CA ALA A 56 -0.51 -0.98 7.11
C ALA A 56 -0.17 -1.71 5.81
N LEU A 57 0.03 -0.97 4.72
CA LEU A 57 0.40 -1.54 3.41
C LEU A 57 1.75 -2.26 3.45
N LEU A 58 2.76 -1.65 4.08
CA LEU A 58 4.08 -2.26 4.26
C LEU A 58 3.98 -3.59 5.04
N GLY A 59 3.10 -3.65 6.04
CA GLY A 59 2.86 -4.86 6.82
C GLY A 59 2.20 -6.01 6.05
N CYS A 60 1.60 -5.74 4.89
CA CYS A 60 1.04 -6.77 4.00
C CYS A 60 2.09 -7.35 3.03
N VAL A 61 3.30 -6.80 2.99
CA VAL A 61 4.38 -7.28 2.15
C VAL A 61 5.23 -8.30 2.90
N GLU A 62 5.34 -9.49 2.31
CA GLU A 62 6.21 -10.56 2.79
C GLU A 62 7.66 -10.37 2.31
N GLU A 63 7.84 -9.97 1.04
CA GLU A 63 9.16 -9.82 0.42
C GLU A 63 9.22 -8.63 -0.53
N TRP A 64 10.33 -7.89 -0.46
CA TRP A 64 10.66 -6.80 -1.38
C TRP A 64 11.77 -7.21 -2.31
N ASN A 65 11.52 -7.14 -3.62
CA ASN A 65 12.52 -7.34 -4.65
C ASN A 65 12.43 -6.21 -5.68
N ILE A 66 12.67 -4.98 -5.21
CA ILE A 66 12.64 -3.76 -6.02
C ILE A 66 14.07 -3.20 -6.10
N LYS A 67 14.54 -2.92 -7.31
CA LYS A 67 15.90 -2.43 -7.53
C LYS A 67 16.14 -1.13 -6.75
N GLY A 68 17.13 -1.16 -5.84
CA GLY A 68 17.57 0.00 -5.08
C GLY A 68 16.64 0.39 -3.91
N LYS A 69 15.70 -0.48 -3.55
CA LYS A 69 14.76 -0.27 -2.43
C LYS A 69 14.59 -1.59 -1.67
N ASP A 70 15.51 -1.85 -0.77
CA ASP A 70 15.43 -2.99 0.13
C ASP A 70 14.51 -2.61 1.30
N GLN A 71 13.31 -3.19 1.33
CA GLN A 71 12.35 -3.11 2.43
C GLN A 71 12.07 -1.68 2.95
N PRO A 72 11.34 -0.85 2.18
CA PRO A 72 10.97 0.49 2.63
C PRO A 72 10.20 0.47 3.95
N THR A 73 10.51 1.46 4.78
CA THR A 73 9.80 1.82 6.01
C THR A 73 9.05 3.14 5.77
N VAL A 74 8.23 3.57 6.72
CA VAL A 74 7.57 4.89 6.66
C VAL A 74 8.58 6.02 6.45
N ASP A 75 9.72 5.94 7.13
CA ASP A 75 10.78 6.96 7.08
C ASP A 75 11.67 6.87 5.84
N THR A 76 11.70 5.72 5.17
CA THR A 76 12.57 5.47 4.00
C THR A 76 11.79 5.32 2.69
N PHE A 77 10.46 5.39 2.76
CA PHE A 77 9.59 5.40 1.59
C PHE A 77 9.93 6.62 0.74
N PRO A 78 10.15 6.44 -0.58
CA PRO A 78 10.45 7.57 -1.44
C PRO A 78 9.28 8.55 -1.38
N TYR A 79 9.56 9.80 -1.03
CA TYR A 79 8.61 10.92 -1.13
C TYR A 79 9.32 12.29 -1.19
N THR A 80 10.59 12.35 -0.78
CA THR A 80 11.43 13.55 -0.86
C THR A 80 12.00 13.76 -2.26
N GLY A 81 12.13 15.00 -2.71
CA GLY A 81 12.84 15.34 -3.95
C GLY A 81 12.09 16.35 -4.81
N THR A 82 12.23 16.21 -6.12
CA THR A 82 11.50 17.03 -7.10
C THR A 82 10.03 16.61 -7.18
N LYS A 83 9.18 17.43 -7.80
CA LYS A 83 7.78 17.06 -8.09
C LYS A 83 7.67 15.76 -8.90
N ALA A 84 8.66 15.47 -9.75
CA ALA A 84 8.71 14.21 -10.48
C ALA A 84 8.95 13.00 -9.55
N ASP A 85 9.76 13.16 -8.51
CA ASP A 85 10.02 12.10 -7.53
C ASP A 85 8.79 11.85 -6.65
N GLN A 86 8.07 12.91 -6.26
CA GLN A 86 6.80 12.83 -5.55
C GLN A 86 5.73 12.10 -6.38
N ASN A 87 5.59 12.42 -7.67
CA ASN A 87 4.63 11.76 -8.55
C ASN A 87 4.91 10.25 -8.70
N LYS A 88 6.18 9.86 -8.83
CA LYS A 88 6.56 8.44 -8.89
C LYS A 88 6.24 7.72 -7.59
N SER A 89 6.52 8.38 -6.46
CA SER A 89 6.21 7.89 -5.12
C SER A 89 4.71 7.67 -4.94
N ALA A 90 3.90 8.61 -5.41
CA ALA A 90 2.45 8.50 -5.43
C ALA A 90 1.97 7.33 -6.31
N GLU A 91 2.52 7.16 -7.52
CA GLU A 91 2.21 6.01 -8.39
C GLU A 91 2.52 4.68 -7.70
N PHE A 92 3.66 4.57 -7.01
CA PHE A 92 4.05 3.34 -6.33
C PHE A 92 3.15 3.01 -5.16
N PHE A 93 2.83 4.03 -4.36
CA PHE A 93 1.87 3.93 -3.27
C PHE A 93 0.51 3.46 -3.79
N LEU A 94 -0.04 4.13 -4.80
CA LEU A 94 -1.36 3.82 -5.36
C LEU A 94 -1.41 2.43 -5.99
N TRP A 95 -0.33 2.02 -6.66
CA TRP A 95 -0.20 0.67 -7.19
C TRP A 95 -0.25 -0.39 -6.08
N LEU A 96 0.56 -0.23 -5.03
CA LEU A 96 0.61 -1.17 -3.91
C LEU A 96 -0.73 -1.22 -3.16
N HIS A 97 -1.30 -0.05 -2.87
CA HIS A 97 -2.62 0.09 -2.24
C HIS A 97 -3.70 -0.64 -3.04
N LYS A 98 -3.74 -0.46 -4.36
CA LYS A 98 -4.70 -1.15 -5.24
C LYS A 98 -4.55 -2.67 -5.17
N GLU A 99 -3.33 -3.18 -5.29
CA GLU A 99 -3.09 -4.64 -5.29
C GLU A 99 -3.46 -5.30 -3.94
N ILE A 100 -3.21 -4.61 -2.83
CA ILE A 100 -3.60 -5.06 -1.49
C ILE A 100 -5.11 -4.97 -1.28
N ASN A 101 -5.77 -3.91 -1.76
CA ASN A 101 -7.23 -3.80 -1.67
C ASN A 101 -7.95 -4.86 -2.50
N VAL A 102 -7.37 -5.35 -3.59
CA VAL A 102 -7.92 -6.52 -4.29
C VAL A 102 -7.86 -7.77 -3.40
N LEU A 103 -6.77 -7.98 -2.65
CA LEU A 103 -6.66 -9.10 -1.71
C LEU A 103 -7.63 -8.95 -0.52
N PHE A 104 -7.81 -7.72 -0.07
CA PHE A 104 -8.66 -7.39 1.07
C PHE A 104 -10.16 -7.43 0.71
N GLY A 105 -10.54 -6.83 -0.42
CA GLY A 105 -11.92 -6.71 -0.91
C GLY A 105 -12.43 -7.91 -1.71
N ALA A 106 -11.58 -8.85 -2.12
CA ALA A 106 -12.02 -10.15 -2.65
C ALA A 106 -12.80 -11.00 -1.62
N VAL A 107 -12.91 -10.52 -0.37
CA VAL A 107 -13.73 -11.11 0.69
C VAL A 107 -15.14 -10.47 0.78
N GLU A 108 -15.39 -9.32 0.14
CA GLU A 108 -16.63 -8.52 0.32
C GLU A 108 -17.61 -8.54 -0.87
N GLU A 109 -17.34 -9.25 -1.98
CA GLU A 109 -18.29 -9.31 -3.12
C GLU A 109 -19.48 -10.29 -2.94
N ASP A 110 -19.74 -10.82 -1.74
CA ASP A 110 -20.82 -11.79 -1.49
C ASP A 110 -21.66 -11.52 -0.22
N ASP A 111 -21.80 -10.25 0.22
CA ASP A 111 -22.84 -9.91 1.23
C ASP A 111 -23.84 -8.86 0.71
N PRO A 112 -25.00 -9.30 0.18
CA PRO A 112 -26.07 -8.39 -0.25
C PRO A 112 -26.87 -7.77 0.92
N ASN A 113 -26.47 -7.94 2.18
CA ASN A 113 -27.23 -7.47 3.36
C ASN A 113 -26.42 -6.65 4.39
N LEU A 114 -25.31 -6.02 3.99
CA LEU A 114 -24.66 -4.96 4.79
C LEU A 114 -24.89 -3.56 4.21
#